data_AF-A0A534G4E3-F1
#
_entry.id   AF-A0A534G4E3-F1
#
_cell.length_a   1.000
_cell.length_b   1.000
_cell.length_c   1.000
_cell.angle_alpha   90.00
_cell.angle_beta   90.00
_cell.angle_gamma   90.00
#
_symmetry.space_group_name_H-M   'P 1'
#
loop_
_entity.id
_entity.type
_entity.pdbx_description
1 polymer ?
#
loop_
_entity_poly.entity_id
_entity_poly.type
_entity_poly.pdbx_seq_one_letter_code
_entity_poly.pdbx_strand_id
1 'polypeptide(L)'
;MSKERRTITRLVLTLVVTGFLASVAIFTGIPAAKAHIVPFPCDFTTGGGFVITDNGYHANFGLVGGCKHDGFFGHVNFVDHDETGEYAGLHVSSDSIDAYFEPAPGSNVRDICGTADTNLFGTVKFRARTEDNSDPSPGDGRGVDKFGLKLTGVSPP
;
A
#
# COMPACT_ATOMS: atom_id res chain seq x y z
N MET A 1 0.22 19.27 -64.44
CA MET A 1 1.11 18.74 -63.38
C MET A 1 1.98 17.65 -63.98
N SER A 2 3.30 17.84 -64.03
CA SER A 2 4.23 16.86 -64.60
C SER A 2 4.31 15.59 -63.74
N LYS A 3 4.61 14.45 -64.40
CA LYS A 3 4.67 13.11 -63.79
C LYS A 3 5.61 13.07 -62.58
N GLU A 4 6.73 13.79 -62.64
CA GLU A 4 7.72 13.90 -61.56
C GLU A 4 7.17 14.59 -60.30
N ARG A 5 6.37 15.66 -60.46
CA ARG A 5 5.78 16.39 -59.33
C ARG A 5 4.80 15.51 -58.54
N ARG A 6 4.08 14.61 -59.23
CA ARG A 6 3.17 13.64 -58.59
C ARG A 6 3.92 12.54 -57.83
N THR A 7 5.08 12.12 -58.32
CA THR A 7 5.91 11.09 -57.66
C THR A 7 6.56 11.62 -56.39
N ILE A 8 7.08 12.85 -56.43
CA ILE A 8 7.71 13.50 -55.28
C ILE A 8 6.68 13.78 -54.17
N THR A 9 5.49 14.29 -54.51
CA THR A 9 4.42 14.51 -53.52
C THR A 9 3.95 13.22 -52.87
N ARG A 10 3.90 12.10 -53.62
CA ARG A 10 3.55 10.79 -53.07
C ARG A 10 4.62 10.28 -52.10
N LEU A 11 5.89 10.39 -52.45
CA LEU A 11 7.01 9.97 -51.59
C LEU A 11 7.08 10.75 -50.27
N VAL A 12 6.91 12.07 -50.33
CA VAL A 12 6.91 12.92 -49.13
C VAL A 12 5.72 12.60 -48.22
N LEU A 13 4.53 12.37 -48.80
CA LEU A 13 3.34 12.00 -48.03
C LEU A 13 3.48 10.63 -47.36
N THR A 14 4.08 9.65 -48.04
CA THR A 14 4.32 8.31 -47.46
C THR A 14 5.30 8.38 -46.28
N LEU A 15 6.36 9.19 -46.37
CA LEU A 15 7.37 9.33 -45.32
C LEU A 15 6.83 10.03 -44.05
N VAL A 16 5.91 10.99 -44.21
CA VAL A 16 5.27 11.68 -43.08
C VAL A 16 4.28 10.76 -42.37
N VAL A 17 3.50 9.96 -43.11
CA VAL A 17 2.51 9.04 -42.53
C VAL A 17 3.17 7.87 -41.78
N THR A 18 4.25 7.29 -42.32
CA THR A 18 4.98 6.22 -41.62
C THR A 18 5.75 6.74 -40.41
N GLY A 19 6.35 7.92 -40.49
CA GLY A 19 7.03 8.56 -39.36
C GLY A 19 6.09 8.86 -38.19
N PHE A 20 4.85 9.29 -38.47
CA PHE A 20 3.85 9.60 -37.45
C PHE A 20 3.22 8.35 -36.80
N LEU A 21 3.06 7.26 -37.55
CA LEU A 21 2.57 5.99 -36.99
C LEU A 21 3.63 5.30 -36.12
N ALA A 22 4.91 5.42 -36.48
CA ALA A 22 6.01 4.88 -35.68
C ALA A 22 6.19 5.59 -34.33
N SER A 23 5.94 6.90 -34.25
CA SER A 23 6.07 7.66 -33.00
C SER A 23 4.93 7.44 -32.01
N VAL A 24 3.70 7.18 -32.47
CA VAL A 24 2.56 6.87 -31.58
C VAL A 24 2.70 5.49 -30.93
N ALA A 25 3.25 4.50 -31.64
CA ALA A 25 3.44 3.15 -31.11
C ALA A 25 4.47 3.05 -29.98
N ILE A 26 5.43 3.99 -29.91
CA ILE A 26 6.49 3.96 -28.88
C ILE A 26 5.96 4.47 -27.53
N PHE A 27 4.96 5.35 -27.50
CA PHE A 27 4.43 5.91 -26.25
C PHE A 27 3.33 5.06 -25.59
N THR A 28 2.70 4.12 -26.30
CA THR A 28 1.64 3.27 -25.73
C THR A 28 2.15 1.96 -25.13
N GLY A 29 3.44 1.64 -25.31
CA GLY A 29 3.99 0.31 -25.04
C GLY A 29 4.97 0.19 -23.88
N ILE A 30 5.35 1.29 -23.21
CA ILE A 30 6.24 1.19 -22.04
C ILE A 30 5.34 0.92 -20.82
N PRO A 31 5.35 -0.30 -20.24
CA PRO A 31 4.69 -0.51 -18.96
C PRO A 31 5.34 0.45 -17.96
N ALA A 32 4.53 1.29 -17.31
CA ALA A 32 4.99 2.08 -16.19
C ALA A 32 5.57 1.11 -15.15
N ALA A 33 6.90 1.07 -15.01
CA ALA A 33 7.54 0.30 -13.97
C ALA A 33 7.03 0.83 -12.63
N LYS A 34 6.29 -0.01 -11.88
CA LYS A 34 5.96 0.30 -10.49
C LYS A 34 7.22 0.09 -9.66
N ALA A 35 8.03 1.14 -9.56
CA ALA A 35 9.08 1.21 -8.55
C ALA A 35 8.38 1.25 -7.18
N HIS A 36 8.52 0.18 -6.42
CA HIS A 36 8.16 0.16 -5.01
C HIS A 36 9.45 0.13 -4.20
N ILE A 37 9.50 0.96 -3.16
CA ILE A 37 10.68 1.05 -2.29
C ILE A 37 10.61 -0.09 -1.31
N VAL A 38 11.56 -1.01 -1.40
CA VAL A 38 11.70 -2.15 -0.50
C VAL A 38 12.85 -1.86 0.47
N PRO A 39 12.64 -2.00 1.79
CA PRO A 39 13.72 -1.89 2.78
C PRO A 39 14.87 -2.86 2.46
N PHE A 40 16.11 -2.40 2.63
CA PHE A 40 17.29 -3.24 2.49
C PHE A 40 18.17 -3.16 3.74
N PRO A 41 18.51 -4.29 4.39
CA PRO A 41 18.07 -5.65 4.06
C PRO A 41 16.55 -5.83 4.27
N CYS A 42 15.94 -6.70 3.46
CA CYS A 42 14.53 -7.03 3.61
C CYS A 42 14.28 -7.76 4.93
N ASP A 43 13.29 -7.29 5.69
CA ASP A 43 12.80 -7.93 6.90
C ASP A 43 11.27 -8.11 6.86
N PHE A 44 10.73 -8.59 7.97
CA PHE A 44 9.30 -8.73 8.18
C PHE A 44 8.96 -8.50 9.65
N THR A 45 7.71 -8.13 9.91
CA THR A 45 7.13 -8.01 11.25
C THR A 45 5.91 -8.91 11.36
N THR A 46 5.68 -9.42 12.55
CA THR A 46 4.44 -10.09 12.93
C THR A 46 3.90 -9.43 14.19
N GLY A 47 2.59 -9.51 14.40
CA GLY A 47 1.96 -9.04 15.62
C GLY A 47 0.55 -9.60 15.75
N GLY A 48 0.05 -9.69 16.97
CA GLY A 48 -1.32 -10.06 17.20
C GLY A 48 -1.67 -10.02 18.68
N GLY A 49 -2.95 -9.84 18.96
CA GLY A 49 -3.45 -9.74 20.32
C GLY A 49 -4.65 -8.80 20.38
N PHE A 50 -4.70 -8.01 21.43
CA PHE A 50 -5.66 -6.94 21.58
C PHE A 50 -4.95 -5.61 21.83
N VAL A 51 -5.58 -4.53 21.42
CA VAL A 51 -5.24 -3.17 21.84
C VAL A 51 -6.38 -2.59 22.65
N ILE A 52 -6.04 -1.66 23.53
CA ILE A 52 -7.01 -0.78 24.17
C ILE A 52 -7.22 0.40 23.24
N THR A 53 -8.44 0.57 22.75
CA THR A 53 -8.81 1.74 21.94
C THR A 53 -8.90 2.99 22.82
N ASP A 54 -8.95 4.17 22.21
CA ASP A 54 -9.06 5.44 22.96
C ASP A 54 -10.33 5.51 23.84
N ASN A 55 -11.35 4.72 23.50
CA ASN A 55 -12.60 4.59 24.26
C ASN A 55 -12.51 3.56 25.41
N GLY A 56 -11.37 2.89 25.59
CA GLY A 56 -11.16 1.88 26.63
C GLY A 56 -11.68 0.48 26.30
N TYR A 57 -12.18 0.26 25.08
CA TYR A 57 -12.63 -1.05 24.61
C TYR A 57 -11.47 -1.86 24.02
N HIS A 58 -11.69 -3.17 23.91
CA HIS A 58 -10.73 -4.07 23.29
C HIS A 58 -11.02 -4.17 21.79
N ALA A 59 -9.98 -3.98 20.98
CA ALA A 59 -10.01 -4.39 19.58
C ALA A 59 -8.96 -5.48 19.36
N ASN A 60 -9.32 -6.52 18.61
CA ASN A 60 -8.39 -7.55 18.23
C ASN A 60 -7.69 -7.20 16.93
N PHE A 61 -6.41 -7.55 16.84
CA PHE A 61 -5.66 -7.38 15.61
C PHE A 61 -4.75 -8.59 15.37
N GLY A 62 -4.44 -8.81 14.10
CA GLY A 62 -3.44 -9.76 13.66
C GLY A 62 -2.76 -9.22 12.41
N LEU A 63 -1.44 -9.33 12.36
CA LEU A 63 -0.69 -8.91 11.19
C LEU A 63 0.55 -9.76 10.95
N VAL A 64 0.86 -9.90 9.67
CA VAL A 64 2.19 -10.20 9.16
C VAL A 64 2.43 -9.27 7.99
N GLY A 65 3.62 -8.68 7.90
CA GLY A 65 3.98 -7.80 6.79
C GLY A 65 5.47 -7.77 6.59
N GLY A 66 5.91 -7.82 5.35
CA GLY A 66 7.34 -7.79 5.04
C GLY A 66 7.61 -7.73 3.55
N CYS A 67 8.88 -7.91 3.21
CA CYS A 67 9.31 -8.01 1.82
C CYS A 67 10.12 -9.27 1.53
N LYS A 68 9.96 -9.79 0.31
CA LYS A 68 10.69 -10.96 -0.20
C LYS A 68 10.77 -10.90 -1.72
N HIS A 69 11.93 -11.22 -2.29
CA HIS A 69 12.15 -11.32 -3.75
C HIS A 69 11.60 -10.11 -4.53
N ASP A 70 11.97 -8.89 -4.13
CA ASP A 70 11.52 -7.65 -4.77
C ASP A 70 9.99 -7.46 -4.78
N GLY A 71 9.30 -7.89 -3.73
CA GLY A 71 7.87 -7.70 -3.54
C GLY A 71 7.46 -7.70 -2.08
N PHE A 72 6.23 -7.28 -1.82
CA PHE A 72 5.64 -7.28 -0.47
C PHE A 72 4.78 -8.53 -0.25
N PHE A 73 4.70 -8.96 1.00
CA PHE A 73 3.80 -10.02 1.44
C PHE A 73 3.21 -9.66 2.79
N GLY A 74 2.08 -10.30 3.12
CA GLY A 74 1.48 -10.14 4.43
C GLY A 74 -0.03 -10.21 4.41
N HIS A 75 -0.60 -9.98 5.58
CA HIS A 75 -2.02 -9.79 5.83
C HIS A 75 -2.19 -8.96 7.10
N VAL A 76 -3.20 -8.10 7.14
CA VAL A 76 -3.63 -7.32 8.29
C VAL A 76 -5.11 -7.60 8.51
N ASN A 77 -5.46 -7.96 9.74
CA ASN A 77 -6.83 -8.10 10.22
C ASN A 77 -7.02 -7.27 11.48
N PHE A 78 -8.16 -6.59 11.59
CA PHE A 78 -8.56 -5.83 12.77
C PHE A 78 -10.06 -5.97 13.01
N VAL A 79 -10.46 -6.20 14.25
CA VAL A 79 -11.86 -6.29 14.69
C VAL A 79 -12.04 -5.40 15.92
N ASP A 80 -12.81 -4.33 15.77
CA ASP A 80 -13.31 -3.55 16.90
C ASP A 80 -14.51 -4.27 17.54
N HIS A 81 -14.46 -4.45 18.85
CA HIS A 81 -15.56 -5.03 19.62
C HIS A 81 -16.43 -3.97 20.30
N ASP A 82 -16.08 -2.68 20.20
CA ASP A 82 -17.00 -1.61 20.57
C ASP A 82 -18.18 -1.60 19.61
N GLU A 83 -19.40 -1.70 20.12
CA GLU A 83 -20.63 -1.61 19.32
C GLU A 83 -21.20 -0.17 19.31
N THR A 84 -20.44 0.80 19.83
CA THR A 84 -20.85 2.20 19.95
C THR A 84 -19.89 3.13 19.21
N GLY A 85 -20.43 4.26 18.71
CA GLY A 85 -19.64 5.27 18.00
C GLY A 85 -19.48 5.04 16.50
N GLU A 86 -18.60 5.83 15.88
CA GLU A 86 -18.43 5.90 14.42
C GLU A 86 -17.82 4.63 13.81
N TYR A 87 -16.95 3.95 14.56
CA TYR A 87 -16.24 2.74 14.14
C TYR A 87 -16.82 1.47 14.78
N ALA A 88 -18.07 1.54 15.25
CA ALA A 88 -18.73 0.45 15.95
C ALA A 88 -18.72 -0.86 15.13
N GLY A 89 -18.10 -1.89 15.68
CA GLY A 89 -17.99 -3.21 15.06
C GLY A 89 -17.15 -3.22 13.79
N LEU A 90 -16.24 -2.26 13.60
CA LEU A 90 -15.37 -2.18 12.43
C LEU A 90 -14.53 -3.46 12.30
N HIS A 91 -14.68 -4.15 11.18
CA HIS A 91 -13.81 -5.24 10.76
C HIS A 91 -13.06 -4.82 9.49
N VAL A 92 -11.75 -4.98 9.51
CA VAL A 92 -10.84 -4.67 8.41
C VAL A 92 -10.05 -5.94 8.08
N SER A 93 -10.05 -6.33 6.81
CA SER A 93 -9.23 -7.43 6.29
C SER A 93 -8.50 -6.98 5.04
N SER A 94 -7.16 -7.00 5.06
CA SER A 94 -6.37 -6.60 3.89
C SER A 94 -6.51 -7.58 2.73
N ASP A 95 -6.59 -7.05 1.52
CA ASP A 95 -6.57 -7.83 0.27
C ASP A 95 -5.19 -7.80 -0.40
N SER A 96 -4.46 -6.70 -0.22
CA SER A 96 -3.11 -6.53 -0.76
C SER A 96 -2.21 -5.80 0.23
N ILE A 97 -0.92 -6.12 0.16
CA ILE A 97 0.14 -5.31 0.76
C ILE A 97 0.87 -4.61 -0.38
N ASP A 98 0.77 -3.29 -0.40
CA ASP A 98 1.32 -2.44 -1.46
C ASP A 98 2.60 -1.73 -1.03
N ALA A 99 2.86 -1.64 0.28
CA ALA A 99 4.11 -1.11 0.83
C ALA A 99 4.43 -1.71 2.20
N TYR A 100 5.73 -1.88 2.44
CA TYR A 100 6.30 -2.22 3.74
C TYR A 100 7.57 -1.39 3.93
N PHE A 101 7.64 -0.57 4.97
CA PHE A 101 8.82 0.29 5.18
C PHE A 101 9.05 0.68 6.64
N GLU A 102 10.29 1.06 6.89
CA GLU A 102 10.72 1.73 8.11
C GLU A 102 10.56 3.26 7.94
N PRO A 103 9.78 3.96 8.79
CA PRO A 103 9.51 5.38 8.60
C PRO A 103 10.71 6.28 8.92
N ALA A 104 11.67 5.81 9.71
CA ALA A 104 12.90 6.51 10.03
C ALA A 104 14.06 5.51 10.18
N PRO A 105 15.24 5.75 9.56
CA PRO A 105 16.35 4.80 9.60
C PRO A 105 16.70 4.33 11.03
N GLY A 106 16.72 3.02 11.25
CA GLY A 106 17.05 2.40 12.54
C GLY A 106 15.95 2.48 13.61
N SER A 107 14.72 2.83 13.23
CA SER A 107 13.57 2.76 14.13
C SER A 107 13.07 1.34 14.32
N ASN A 108 12.46 1.11 15.47
CA ASN A 108 11.72 -0.10 15.80
C ASN A 108 10.29 -0.12 15.22
N VAL A 109 10.00 0.75 14.25
CA VAL A 109 8.67 0.92 13.68
C VAL A 109 8.62 0.31 12.29
N ARG A 110 7.53 -0.37 11.97
CA ARG A 110 7.21 -0.81 10.60
C ARG A 110 5.83 -0.34 10.20
N ASP A 111 5.76 0.23 9.01
CA ASP A 111 4.50 0.59 8.36
C ASP A 111 4.18 -0.41 7.25
N ILE A 112 2.95 -0.91 7.26
CA ILE A 112 2.37 -1.80 6.27
C ILE A 112 1.20 -1.06 5.64
N CYS A 113 1.25 -0.82 4.34
CA CYS A 113 0.16 -0.16 3.61
C CYS A 113 -0.41 -1.09 2.55
N GLY A 114 -1.69 -0.91 2.24
CA GLY A 114 -2.36 -1.74 1.25
C GLY A 114 -3.80 -1.36 0.99
N THR A 115 -4.51 -2.26 0.33
CA THR A 115 -5.98 -2.24 0.19
C THR A 115 -6.59 -3.21 1.19
N ALA A 116 -7.72 -2.85 1.79
CA ALA A 116 -8.51 -3.71 2.65
C ALA A 116 -10.00 -3.57 2.37
N ASP A 117 -10.73 -4.67 2.52
CA ASP A 117 -12.18 -4.66 2.62
C ASP A 117 -12.61 -4.47 4.06
N THR A 118 -13.66 -3.65 4.24
CA THR A 118 -14.26 -3.35 5.54
C THR A 118 -15.76 -3.55 5.50
N ASN A 119 -16.34 -3.92 6.65
CA ASN A 119 -17.80 -4.05 6.78
C ASN A 119 -18.54 -2.70 6.80
N LEU A 120 -17.86 -1.59 7.15
CA LEU A 120 -18.49 -0.27 7.29
C LEU A 120 -18.25 0.67 6.10
N PHE A 121 -17.07 0.61 5.48
CA PHE A 121 -16.63 1.60 4.48
C PHE A 121 -16.34 0.97 3.11
N GLY A 122 -16.59 -0.33 2.93
CA GLY A 122 -16.20 -1.06 1.73
C GLY A 122 -14.68 -1.15 1.59
N THR A 123 -14.20 -1.15 0.34
CA THR A 123 -12.77 -1.23 0.02
C THR A 123 -12.07 0.10 0.28
N VAL A 124 -11.05 0.09 1.13
CA VAL A 124 -10.29 1.28 1.55
C VAL A 124 -8.78 1.09 1.38
N LYS A 125 -8.04 2.19 1.40
CA LYS A 125 -6.59 2.15 1.64
C LYS A 125 -6.31 2.21 3.13
N PHE A 126 -5.34 1.44 3.59
CA PHE A 126 -4.95 1.41 4.99
C PHE A 126 -3.44 1.62 5.19
N ARG A 127 -3.09 2.01 6.41
CA ARG A 127 -1.74 1.93 6.98
C ARG A 127 -1.86 1.28 8.36
N ALA A 128 -1.29 0.11 8.52
CA ALA A 128 -1.03 -0.49 9.81
C ALA A 128 0.40 -0.16 10.25
N ARG A 129 0.58 0.12 11.54
CA ARG A 129 1.86 0.43 12.14
C ARG A 129 2.13 -0.49 13.31
N THR A 130 3.32 -1.07 13.34
CA THR A 130 3.87 -1.75 14.52
C THR A 130 5.05 -0.96 15.08
N GLU A 131 5.19 -0.97 16.40
CA GLU A 131 6.35 -0.45 17.13
C GLU A 131 6.76 -1.51 18.15
N ASP A 132 7.92 -2.13 17.94
CA ASP A 132 8.50 -3.18 18.80
C ASP A 132 9.41 -2.52 19.84
N ASN A 133 8.91 -2.33 21.05
CA ASN A 133 9.67 -1.71 22.14
C ASN A 133 10.48 -2.73 22.95
N SER A 134 10.74 -3.92 22.36
CA SER A 134 11.55 -5.00 22.91
C SER A 134 11.05 -5.44 24.27
N ASP A 135 9.75 -5.69 24.37
CA ASP A 135 8.96 -5.94 25.59
C ASP A 135 9.71 -6.79 26.61
N PRO A 136 9.94 -6.21 27.80
CA PRO A 136 9.70 -6.97 28.99
C PRO A 136 8.70 -6.16 29.84
N SER A 137 7.90 -6.90 30.58
CA SER A 137 6.68 -6.44 31.25
C SER A 137 6.73 -5.00 31.80
N PRO A 138 5.58 -4.28 31.91
CA PRO A 138 5.49 -2.85 32.27
C PRO A 138 6.27 -2.34 33.52
N GLY A 139 6.89 -3.22 34.29
CA GLY A 139 7.73 -2.92 35.45
C GLY A 139 9.24 -2.73 35.20
N ASP A 140 9.78 -2.90 33.99
CA ASP A 140 11.23 -2.73 33.74
C ASP A 140 11.65 -1.46 32.99
N GLY A 141 10.68 -0.62 32.64
CA GLY A 141 10.94 0.68 32.01
C GLY A 141 11.23 0.64 30.52
N ARG A 142 11.14 -0.52 29.85
CA ARG A 142 11.05 -0.59 28.38
C ARG A 142 9.57 -0.52 28.00
N GLY A 143 9.24 0.26 26.99
CA GLY A 143 7.84 0.56 26.66
C GLY A 143 7.07 -0.68 26.18
N VAL A 144 5.73 -0.62 26.23
CA VAL A 144 4.88 -1.65 25.60
C VAL A 144 4.94 -1.55 24.08
N ASP A 145 4.84 -2.69 23.40
CA ASP A 145 4.65 -2.74 21.96
C ASP A 145 3.36 -2.02 21.55
N LYS A 146 3.36 -1.41 20.37
CA LYS A 146 2.20 -0.66 19.87
C LYS A 146 1.75 -1.16 18.51
N PHE A 147 0.43 -1.14 18.34
CA PHE A 147 -0.23 -1.31 17.08
C PHE A 147 -1.12 -0.09 16.81
N GLY A 148 -1.16 0.35 15.55
CA GLY A 148 -2.08 1.39 15.10
C GLY A 148 -2.59 1.11 13.70
N LEU A 149 -3.86 1.45 13.45
CA LEU A 149 -4.50 1.31 12.14
C LEU A 149 -5.08 2.65 11.71
N LYS A 150 -4.76 3.06 10.48
CA LYS A 150 -5.36 4.23 9.83
C LYS A 150 -6.01 3.81 8.52
N LEU A 151 -7.28 4.16 8.35
CA LEU A 151 -8.00 4.06 7.09
C LEU A 151 -7.95 5.41 6.35
N THR A 152 -7.92 5.39 5.02
CA THR A 152 -7.85 6.59 4.17
C THR A 152 -9.07 6.68 3.28
N GLY A 153 -9.60 7.90 3.08
CA GLY A 153 -10.74 8.14 2.20
C GLY A 153 -12.08 7.69 2.79
N VAL A 154 -12.10 7.37 4.09
CA VAL A 154 -13.33 7.11 4.83
C VAL A 154 -13.87 8.44 5.34
N SER A 155 -15.14 8.69 5.06
CA SER A 155 -15.95 9.70 5.73
C SER A 155 -17.05 8.98 6.48
N PRO A 156 -17.44 9.45 7.68
CA PRO A 156 -18.59 8.88 8.38
C PRO A 156 -19.84 8.90 7.47
N PRO A 157 -20.71 7.88 7.56
CA PRO A 157 -22.02 7.90 6.90
C PRO A 157 -22.91 9.03 7.44
#